data_AF-A0A953DP89-F1
#
_entry.id   AF-A0A953DP89-F1
#
_cell.length_a   1.000
_cell.length_b   1.000
_cell.length_c   1.000
_cell.angle_alpha   90.00
_cell.angle_beta   90.00
_cell.angle_gamma   90.00
#
_symmetry.space_group_name_H-M   'P 1'
#
loop_
_entity.id
_entity.type
_entity.pdbx_description
1 polymer ?
#
loop_
_entity_poly.entity_id
_entity_poly.type
_entity_poly.pdbx_seq_one_letter_code
_entity_poly.pdbx_strand_id
1 'polypeptide(L)'
;MGLRVALVTPFAWSQPHEVNEHVDGLARELRRRGHAVTVLAPSNSPRDLAAGRRALLQGGERELVALGPAVPISRRSRMGVPVGVRANLAMALAGGRFDVVHGFEPALPSLSYLALRDSGALTAATFFSPERLAYPPGRAQRERLLARIDALLATSEEIAEAAAARFPGRYEVVPVGVEPPVLRVAEKRRRVVLEWRQAERPLLRALVRELAAQPGWELVLLRTRPLGGRPPLSRLLRGRIHVRTALDAASRAELLRDAAVFVPALDGLQRLVAEAQAAGAAVAAPKGRLVQPELAAAEAARLIEDEAFRARRVDEGLAAAALQTFEALADRVEEVYASIRRRRRDGASRARPRPDRDWIVADLHMHTSWSHDCSTEIDELLDYAEAQGLGAIAITDHNTLGGALEAVERARGRRLVVIPGEEVKTDGQGEVIGLFLEEEIAGGMSFADTVAAIRAQGGLVYVPHPFDRLHAIPDASTLHRHLAEIDVLEVYNARLLFEAYNDEALRFARKYNLTPGAGSDAHVLPGVGTGAVRMRRFEGPEEFLIALRSGEVLRRPRSLVYLQGLKWVAQAKERVR
;
A
#
# COMPACT_ATOMS: atom_id res chain seq x y z
N MET A 1 18.27 12.82 4.27
CA MET A 1 18.77 11.46 4.66
C MET A 1 18.16 10.48 3.69
N GLY A 2 18.97 9.70 2.98
CA GLY A 2 18.47 8.75 1.96
C GLY A 2 17.54 7.70 2.57
N LEU A 3 16.52 7.29 1.81
CA LEU A 3 15.55 6.24 2.17
C LEU A 3 15.90 4.94 1.45
N ARG A 4 15.54 3.81 2.03
CA ARG A 4 15.53 2.50 1.38
C ARG A 4 14.14 2.27 0.77
N VAL A 5 14.02 2.32 -0.55
CA VAL A 5 12.74 2.26 -1.26
C VAL A 5 12.65 1.00 -2.11
N ALA A 6 11.54 0.26 -1.97
CA ALA A 6 11.17 -0.78 -2.93
C ALA A 6 10.12 -0.23 -3.90
N LEU A 7 10.41 -0.24 -5.20
CA LEU A 7 9.43 0.05 -6.24
C LEU A 7 8.93 -1.28 -6.82
N VAL A 8 7.62 -1.52 -6.80
CA VAL A 8 7.05 -2.82 -7.16
C VAL A 8 6.10 -2.69 -8.33
N THR A 9 6.48 -3.28 -9.47
CA THR A 9 5.65 -3.30 -10.68
C THR A 9 5.05 -4.70 -10.90
N PRO A 10 3.79 -4.80 -11.36
CA PRO A 10 3.17 -6.09 -11.65
C PRO A 10 3.49 -6.58 -13.07
N PHE A 11 4.15 -5.75 -13.89
CA PHE A 11 4.43 -6.05 -15.29
C PHE A 11 5.82 -6.67 -15.47
N ALA A 12 5.94 -7.62 -16.41
CA ALA A 12 7.20 -8.30 -16.69
C ALA A 12 8.29 -7.29 -17.10
N TRP A 13 9.36 -7.19 -16.32
CA TRP A 13 10.45 -6.24 -16.54
C TRP A 13 11.14 -6.42 -17.90
N SER A 14 11.20 -7.66 -18.38
CA SER A 14 11.76 -8.01 -19.69
C SER A 14 10.89 -7.57 -20.89
N GLN A 15 9.76 -6.89 -20.67
CA GLN A 15 8.87 -6.43 -21.73
C GLN A 15 8.61 -4.91 -21.62
N PRO A 16 8.57 -4.19 -22.75
CA PRO A 16 8.23 -2.77 -22.75
C PRO A 16 6.83 -2.50 -22.19
N HIS A 17 6.75 -1.69 -21.14
CA HIS A 17 5.52 -1.30 -20.50
C HIS A 17 5.64 0.12 -19.93
N GLU A 18 4.62 0.95 -20.12
CA GLU A 18 4.62 2.36 -19.66
C GLU A 18 4.90 2.50 -18.16
N VAL A 19 4.33 1.60 -17.34
CA VAL A 19 4.53 1.59 -15.89
C VAL A 19 5.97 1.18 -15.55
N ASN A 20 6.58 0.24 -16.29
CA ASN A 20 7.99 -0.12 -16.05
C ASN A 20 8.91 1.04 -16.40
N GLU A 21 8.61 1.80 -17.45
CA GLU A 21 9.37 2.98 -17.83
C GLU A 21 9.24 4.11 -16.80
N HIS A 22 8.04 4.31 -16.22
CA HIS A 22 7.83 5.21 -15.08
C HIS A 22 8.63 4.77 -13.85
N VAL A 23 8.53 3.48 -13.47
CA VAL A 23 9.26 2.90 -12.34
C VAL A 23 10.77 3.04 -12.52
N ASP A 24 11.30 2.76 -13.72
CA ASP A 24 12.73 2.83 -14.00
C ASP A 24 13.24 4.27 -13.89
N GLY A 25 12.56 5.24 -14.50
CA GLY A 25 12.98 6.63 -14.44
C GLY A 25 12.88 7.22 -13.02
N LEU A 26 11.81 6.91 -12.29
CA LEU A 26 11.72 7.26 -10.87
C LEU A 26 12.83 6.61 -10.04
N ALA A 27 13.15 5.34 -10.29
CA ALA A 27 14.22 4.65 -9.57
C ALA A 27 15.58 5.31 -9.82
N ARG A 28 15.89 5.66 -11.08
CA ARG A 28 17.13 6.35 -11.45
C ARG A 28 17.24 7.71 -10.78
N GLU A 29 16.15 8.48 -10.80
CA GLU A 29 16.13 9.82 -10.20
C GLU A 29 16.25 9.79 -8.68
N LEU A 30 15.51 8.91 -8.00
CA LEU A 30 15.65 8.73 -6.54
C LEU A 30 17.06 8.25 -6.16
N ARG A 31 17.70 7.38 -6.95
CA ARG A 31 19.11 7.00 -6.71
C ARG A 31 20.05 8.19 -6.87
N ARG A 32 19.86 9.03 -7.90
CA ARG A 32 20.63 10.28 -8.11
C ARG A 32 20.54 11.21 -6.90
N ARG A 33 19.38 11.24 -6.23
CA ARG A 33 19.12 12.02 -5.01
C ARG A 33 19.62 11.36 -3.71
N GLY A 34 20.24 10.19 -3.79
CA GLY A 34 20.89 9.50 -2.66
C GLY A 34 20.00 8.49 -1.93
N HIS A 35 18.86 8.08 -2.50
CA HIS A 35 18.06 6.98 -1.96
C HIS A 35 18.58 5.62 -2.44
N ALA A 36 18.48 4.60 -1.59
CA ALA A 36 18.74 3.21 -1.96
C ALA A 36 17.47 2.59 -2.55
N VAL A 37 17.39 2.46 -3.87
CA VAL A 37 16.17 2.00 -4.55
C VAL A 37 16.35 0.60 -5.14
N THR A 38 15.46 -0.32 -4.78
CA THR A 38 15.35 -1.66 -5.35
C THR A 38 14.03 -1.79 -6.13
N VAL A 39 14.08 -2.25 -7.37
CA VAL A 39 12.89 -2.60 -8.15
C VAL A 39 12.57 -4.07 -7.95
N LEU A 40 11.33 -4.38 -7.56
CA LEU A 40 10.79 -5.74 -7.49
C LEU A 40 9.80 -5.94 -8.63
N ALA A 41 10.05 -6.94 -9.48
CA ALA A 41 9.24 -7.18 -10.66
C ALA A 41 9.20 -8.67 -11.03
N PRO A 42 8.17 -9.15 -11.74
CA PRO A 42 8.32 -10.37 -12.52
C PRO A 42 9.24 -10.12 -13.72
N SER A 43 9.85 -11.17 -14.28
CA SER A 43 10.60 -11.09 -15.55
C SER A 43 10.58 -12.42 -16.27
N ASN A 44 10.51 -12.40 -17.60
CA ASN A 44 10.59 -13.58 -18.46
C ASN A 44 12.00 -13.76 -19.06
N SER A 45 12.96 -12.92 -18.67
CA SER A 45 14.37 -13.04 -19.04
C SER A 45 15.07 -14.07 -18.13
N PRO A 46 15.68 -15.13 -18.67
CA PRO A 46 16.45 -16.08 -17.88
C PRO A 46 17.60 -15.42 -17.12
N ARG A 47 18.21 -14.38 -17.69
CA ARG A 47 19.29 -13.61 -17.06
C ARG A 47 18.79 -12.90 -15.80
N ASP A 48 17.64 -12.23 -15.89
CA ASP A 48 17.06 -11.48 -14.78
C ASP A 48 16.64 -12.43 -13.66
N LEU A 49 16.00 -13.56 -14.01
CA LEU A 49 15.57 -14.57 -13.06
C LEU A 49 16.76 -15.20 -12.31
N ALA A 50 17.85 -15.50 -13.01
CA ALA A 50 19.06 -16.01 -12.38
C ALA A 50 19.72 -14.97 -11.45
N ALA A 51 19.75 -13.71 -11.86
CA ALA A 51 20.28 -12.61 -11.05
C ALA A 51 19.43 -12.36 -9.80
N GLY A 52 18.10 -12.34 -9.94
CA GLY A 52 17.15 -12.17 -8.84
C GLY A 52 17.28 -13.30 -7.81
N ARG A 53 17.34 -14.56 -8.27
CA ARG A 53 17.55 -15.71 -7.37
C ARG A 53 18.84 -15.61 -6.57
N ARG A 54 19.96 -15.23 -7.22
CA ARG A 54 21.23 -15.03 -6.51
C ARG A 54 21.13 -13.91 -5.47
N ALA A 55 20.48 -12.81 -5.81
CA ALA A 55 20.28 -11.68 -4.88
C ALA A 55 19.49 -12.09 -3.63
N LEU A 56 18.43 -12.89 -3.80
CA LEU A 56 17.62 -13.40 -2.69
C LEU A 56 18.39 -14.38 -1.79
N LEU A 57 19.26 -15.22 -2.36
CA LEU A 57 19.98 -16.26 -1.61
C LEU A 57 21.24 -15.72 -0.92
N GLN A 58 22.00 -14.86 -1.60
CA GLN A 58 23.31 -14.40 -1.11
C GLN A 58 23.18 -13.14 -0.24
N GLY A 59 22.03 -12.48 -0.27
CA GLY A 59 21.87 -11.13 0.24
C GLY A 59 22.65 -10.12 -0.61
N GLY A 60 22.22 -8.87 -0.58
CA GLY A 60 22.90 -7.77 -1.27
C GLY A 60 21.95 -6.87 -2.02
N GLU A 61 22.31 -5.59 -2.08
CA GLU A 61 21.52 -4.58 -2.78
C GLU A 61 21.67 -4.75 -4.30
N ARG A 62 20.53 -4.74 -4.99
CA ARG A 62 20.44 -4.82 -6.44
C ARG A 62 19.43 -3.80 -6.91
N GLU A 63 19.69 -3.23 -8.07
CA GLU A 63 18.75 -2.29 -8.68
C GLU A 63 17.44 -2.97 -9.09
N LEU A 64 17.51 -4.24 -9.51
CA LEU A 64 16.38 -5.08 -9.89
C LEU A 64 16.50 -6.46 -9.24
N VAL A 65 15.39 -6.92 -8.64
CA VAL A 65 15.22 -8.30 -8.19
C VAL A 65 14.02 -8.91 -8.91
N ALA A 66 14.29 -9.77 -9.89
CA ALA A 66 13.26 -10.52 -10.57
C ALA A 66 12.74 -11.65 -9.67
N LEU A 67 11.45 -11.59 -9.32
CA LEU A 67 10.85 -12.50 -8.34
C LEU A 67 10.28 -13.78 -8.96
N GLY A 68 10.13 -13.83 -10.27
CA GLY A 68 9.63 -14.99 -11.00
C GLY A 68 9.08 -14.63 -12.38
N PRO A 69 8.71 -15.63 -13.19
CA PRO A 69 8.12 -15.40 -14.50
C PRO A 69 6.70 -14.85 -14.38
N ALA A 70 6.26 -14.16 -15.42
CA ALA A 70 4.86 -13.75 -15.60
C ALA A 70 4.28 -14.45 -16.83
N VAL A 71 3.22 -15.22 -16.61
CA VAL A 71 2.50 -15.93 -17.67
C VAL A 71 1.47 -14.99 -18.29
N PRO A 72 1.52 -14.69 -19.59
CA PRO A 72 0.61 -13.73 -20.22
C PRO A 72 -0.84 -14.22 -20.13
N ILE A 73 -1.75 -13.33 -19.75
CA ILE A 73 -3.20 -13.64 -19.66
C ILE A 73 -3.79 -13.85 -21.06
N SER A 74 -3.27 -13.15 -22.07
CA SER A 74 -3.62 -13.38 -23.46
C SER A 74 -2.49 -12.95 -24.39
N ARG A 75 -2.48 -13.45 -25.62
CA ARG A 75 -1.52 -13.02 -26.67
C ARG A 75 -1.67 -11.54 -27.06
N ARG A 76 -2.76 -10.89 -26.67
CA ARG A 76 -3.07 -9.48 -26.96
C ARG A 76 -2.83 -8.56 -25.76
N SER A 77 -2.66 -9.13 -24.56
CA SER A 77 -2.45 -8.38 -23.34
C SER A 77 -0.97 -8.33 -22.98
N ARG A 78 -0.52 -7.19 -22.45
CA ARG A 78 0.79 -7.06 -21.77
C ARG A 78 0.71 -7.41 -20.28
N MET A 79 -0.46 -7.81 -19.80
CA MET A 79 -0.62 -8.32 -18.44
C MET A 79 -0.26 -9.81 -18.40
N GLY A 80 0.64 -10.15 -17.49
CA GLY A 80 0.89 -11.52 -17.10
C GLY A 80 0.61 -11.73 -15.62
N VAL A 81 0.21 -12.95 -15.26
CA VAL A 81 0.08 -13.37 -13.87
C VAL A 81 1.44 -13.84 -13.39
N PRO A 82 2.03 -13.22 -12.36
CA PRO A 82 3.27 -13.70 -11.77
C PRO A 82 3.07 -15.09 -11.15
N VAL A 83 3.98 -16.03 -11.45
CA VAL A 83 3.90 -17.42 -10.96
C VAL A 83 5.02 -17.69 -9.97
N GLY A 84 4.68 -18.31 -8.82
CA GLY A 84 5.68 -18.71 -7.82
C GLY A 84 6.38 -17.56 -7.10
N VAL A 85 5.87 -16.32 -7.20
CA VAL A 85 6.57 -15.12 -6.72
C VAL A 85 6.44 -14.87 -5.21
N ARG A 86 5.48 -15.49 -4.52
CA ARG A 86 5.12 -15.12 -3.14
C ARG A 86 6.25 -15.35 -2.13
N ALA A 87 6.93 -16.51 -2.20
CA ALA A 87 8.06 -16.81 -1.31
C ALA A 87 9.22 -15.85 -1.57
N ASN A 88 9.54 -15.62 -2.85
CA ASN A 88 10.59 -14.69 -3.26
C ASN A 88 10.29 -13.25 -2.84
N LEU A 89 9.03 -12.82 -2.94
CA LEU A 89 8.59 -11.52 -2.45
C LEU A 89 8.77 -11.39 -0.93
N ALA A 90 8.35 -12.40 -0.17
CA ALA A 90 8.53 -12.40 1.29
C ALA A 90 10.02 -12.29 1.67
N MET A 91 10.89 -13.04 1.00
CA MET A 91 12.35 -12.93 1.18
C MET A 91 12.87 -11.54 0.82
N ALA A 92 12.43 -10.97 -0.30
CA ALA A 92 12.85 -9.63 -0.74
C ALA A 92 12.44 -8.55 0.26
N LEU A 93 11.19 -8.57 0.73
CA LEU A 93 10.68 -7.60 1.71
C LEU A 93 11.38 -7.72 3.06
N ALA A 94 11.63 -8.95 3.53
CA ALA A 94 12.33 -9.19 4.80
C ALA A 94 13.80 -8.78 4.73
N GLY A 95 14.51 -9.12 3.66
CA GLY A 95 15.94 -8.81 3.50
C GLY A 95 16.23 -7.36 3.12
N GLY A 96 15.31 -6.70 2.43
CA GLY A 96 15.50 -5.35 1.89
C GLY A 96 15.53 -4.24 2.94
N ARG A 97 14.90 -4.45 4.11
CA ARG A 97 14.75 -3.46 5.20
C ARG A 97 14.29 -2.10 4.66
N PHE A 98 13.23 -2.10 3.85
CA PHE A 98 12.73 -0.91 3.20
C PHE A 98 12.06 0.04 4.21
N ASP A 99 12.25 1.34 4.00
CA ASP A 99 11.49 2.40 4.68
C ASP A 99 10.12 2.57 4.00
N VAL A 100 10.10 2.46 2.66
CA VAL A 100 8.89 2.58 1.84
C VAL A 100 8.83 1.46 0.79
N VAL A 101 7.65 0.86 0.63
CA VAL A 101 7.28 -0.03 -0.47
C VAL A 101 6.22 0.66 -1.32
N HIS A 102 6.58 1.04 -2.54
CA HIS A 102 5.72 1.73 -3.49
C HIS A 102 5.26 0.75 -4.57
N GLY A 103 3.98 0.39 -4.56
CA GLY A 103 3.36 -0.49 -5.54
C GLY A 103 2.70 0.29 -6.68
N PHE A 104 2.87 -0.18 -7.91
CA PHE A 104 2.25 0.42 -9.09
C PHE A 104 1.13 -0.50 -9.61
N GLU A 105 -0.03 0.05 -9.96
CA GLU A 105 -1.22 -0.72 -10.41
C GLU A 105 -1.62 -1.88 -9.48
N PRO A 106 -1.91 -1.64 -8.19
CA PRO A 106 -2.24 -2.70 -7.22
C PRO A 106 -3.70 -3.19 -7.29
N ALA A 107 -4.48 -2.75 -8.29
CA ALA A 107 -5.92 -2.99 -8.37
C ALA A 107 -6.29 -4.47 -8.56
N LEU A 108 -5.44 -5.30 -9.15
CA LEU A 108 -5.69 -6.74 -9.35
C LEU A 108 -4.85 -7.59 -8.38
N PRO A 109 -5.17 -8.88 -8.18
CA PRO A 109 -4.25 -9.84 -7.58
C PRO A 109 -2.94 -9.87 -8.38
N SER A 110 -1.99 -9.05 -7.96
CA SER A 110 -0.77 -8.72 -8.67
C SER A 110 0.41 -8.73 -7.71
N LEU A 111 1.62 -8.64 -8.25
CA LEU A 111 2.81 -8.53 -7.41
C LEU A 111 2.73 -7.29 -6.51
N SER A 112 2.28 -6.15 -7.04
CA SER A 112 2.11 -4.90 -6.29
C SER A 112 1.09 -5.04 -5.17
N TYR A 113 -0.05 -5.69 -5.44
CA TYR A 113 -1.06 -5.98 -4.40
C TYR A 113 -0.45 -6.78 -3.24
N LEU A 114 0.25 -7.87 -3.55
CA LEU A 114 0.88 -8.72 -2.53
C LEU A 114 1.96 -7.95 -1.76
N ALA A 115 2.77 -7.15 -2.45
CA ALA A 115 3.84 -6.38 -1.81
C ALA A 115 3.30 -5.35 -0.84
N LEU A 116 2.27 -4.60 -1.22
CA LEU A 116 1.64 -3.61 -0.34
C LEU A 116 0.94 -4.26 0.86
N ARG A 117 0.24 -5.38 0.63
CA ARG A 117 -0.45 -6.10 1.70
C ARG A 117 0.52 -6.70 2.72
N ASP A 118 1.62 -7.32 2.24
CA ASP A 118 2.55 -8.10 3.06
C ASP A 118 3.72 -7.26 3.60
N SER A 119 3.84 -5.99 3.18
CA SER A 119 4.90 -5.07 3.63
C SER A 119 4.80 -4.74 5.12
N GLY A 120 5.95 -4.78 5.81
CA GLY A 120 6.16 -4.20 7.14
C GLY A 120 6.75 -2.79 7.10
N ALA A 121 6.88 -2.18 5.93
CA ALA A 121 7.33 -0.80 5.71
C ALA A 121 6.13 0.11 5.40
N LEU A 122 6.35 1.43 5.38
CA LEU A 122 5.34 2.37 4.88
C LEU A 122 5.08 2.11 3.39
N THR A 123 3.93 2.53 2.90
CA THR A 123 3.42 2.07 1.60
C THR A 123 2.78 3.19 0.79
N ALA A 124 3.04 3.17 -0.51
CA ALA A 124 2.43 4.06 -1.47
C ALA A 124 1.88 3.25 -2.64
N ALA A 125 0.81 3.72 -3.26
CA ALA A 125 0.18 3.08 -4.39
C ALA A 125 -0.07 4.08 -5.53
N THR A 126 0.51 3.85 -6.70
CA THR A 126 0.26 4.68 -7.90
C THR A 126 -0.60 3.96 -8.93
N PHE A 127 -1.63 4.64 -9.44
CA PHE A 127 -2.53 4.15 -10.49
C PHE A 127 -2.27 4.87 -11.83
N PHE A 128 -2.41 4.15 -12.95
CA PHE A 128 -2.11 4.67 -14.31
C PHE A 128 -3.25 4.51 -15.31
N SER A 129 -4.27 3.69 -15.02
CA SER A 129 -5.28 3.35 -16.01
C SER A 129 -6.69 3.20 -15.41
N PRO A 130 -7.68 3.94 -15.95
CA PRO A 130 -9.09 3.71 -15.63
C PRO A 130 -9.58 2.32 -16.05
N GLU A 131 -9.09 1.81 -17.18
CA GLU A 131 -9.49 0.50 -17.73
C GLU A 131 -9.10 -0.66 -16.81
N ARG A 132 -7.90 -0.60 -16.20
CA ARG A 132 -7.42 -1.69 -15.32
C ARG A 132 -8.17 -1.74 -13.99
N LEU A 133 -8.87 -0.68 -13.64
CA LEU A 133 -9.80 -0.65 -12.53
C LEU A 133 -11.13 -1.35 -12.87
N ALA A 134 -11.46 -1.56 -14.16
CA ALA A 134 -12.74 -2.12 -14.59
C ALA A 134 -13.03 -3.56 -14.10
N TYR A 135 -12.00 -4.32 -13.72
CA TYR A 135 -12.11 -5.65 -13.12
C TYR A 135 -11.78 -5.60 -11.62
N PRO A 136 -12.70 -5.15 -10.76
CA PRO A 136 -12.37 -4.88 -9.36
C PRO A 136 -12.12 -6.18 -8.58
N PRO A 137 -11.15 -6.17 -7.66
CA PRO A 137 -10.98 -7.26 -6.71
C PRO A 137 -12.18 -7.27 -5.76
N GLY A 138 -12.48 -8.40 -5.13
CA GLY A 138 -13.61 -8.50 -4.19
C GLY A 138 -13.53 -7.46 -3.06
N ARG A 139 -14.67 -7.08 -2.46
CA ARG A 139 -14.75 -6.06 -1.39
C ARG A 139 -13.70 -6.28 -0.28
N ALA A 140 -13.62 -7.51 0.22
CA ALA A 140 -12.65 -7.89 1.26
C ALA A 140 -11.18 -7.70 0.83
N GLN A 141 -10.86 -7.89 -0.45
CA GLN A 141 -9.49 -7.66 -0.95
C GLN A 141 -9.16 -6.17 -1.00
N ARG A 142 -10.13 -5.32 -1.35
CA ARG A 142 -9.97 -3.85 -1.35
C ARG A 142 -9.78 -3.31 0.05
N GLU A 143 -10.63 -3.72 0.99
CA GLU A 143 -10.54 -3.31 2.39
C GLU A 143 -9.19 -3.73 3.00
N ARG A 144 -8.74 -4.96 2.74
CA ARG A 144 -7.40 -5.42 3.15
C ARG A 144 -6.28 -4.58 2.58
N LEU A 145 -6.37 -4.18 1.31
CA LEU A 145 -5.34 -3.36 0.71
C LEU A 145 -5.35 -1.94 1.29
N LEU A 146 -6.53 -1.32 1.42
CA LEU A 146 -6.68 0.02 1.99
C LEU A 146 -6.20 0.09 3.44
N ALA A 147 -6.42 -0.97 4.22
CA ALA A 147 -5.87 -1.12 5.57
C ALA A 147 -4.34 -1.08 5.61
N ARG A 148 -3.68 -1.28 4.48
CA ARG A 148 -2.24 -1.34 4.38
C ARG A 148 -1.63 -0.19 3.61
N ILE A 149 -2.39 0.67 2.92
CA ILE A 149 -1.85 1.78 2.10
C ILE A 149 -1.76 3.08 2.92
N ASP A 150 -0.61 3.78 2.86
CA ASP A 150 -0.47 5.09 3.51
C ASP A 150 -0.75 6.27 2.58
N ALA A 151 -0.42 6.13 1.30
CA ALA A 151 -0.62 7.15 0.27
C ALA A 151 -1.15 6.55 -1.03
N LEU A 152 -2.13 7.24 -1.61
CA LEU A 152 -2.70 6.95 -2.92
C LEU A 152 -2.25 8.03 -3.89
N LEU A 153 -1.76 7.61 -5.05
CA LEU A 153 -1.23 8.49 -6.08
C LEU A 153 -1.83 8.12 -7.44
N ALA A 154 -1.96 9.09 -8.33
CA ALA A 154 -2.46 8.88 -9.68
C ALA A 154 -1.70 9.77 -10.67
N THR A 155 -1.58 9.36 -11.93
CA THR A 155 -0.87 10.17 -12.94
C THR A 155 -1.73 11.28 -13.56
N SER A 156 -3.02 11.34 -13.25
CA SER A 156 -3.93 12.42 -13.64
C SER A 156 -5.15 12.47 -12.73
N GLU A 157 -5.86 13.61 -12.75
CA GLU A 157 -7.13 13.77 -12.02
C GLU A 157 -8.19 12.75 -12.48
N GLU A 158 -8.30 12.50 -13.78
CA GLU A 158 -9.21 11.49 -14.33
C GLU A 158 -8.94 10.09 -13.76
N ILE A 159 -7.65 9.73 -13.60
CA ILE A 159 -7.27 8.45 -13.01
C ILE A 159 -7.54 8.43 -11.51
N ALA A 160 -7.30 9.55 -10.82
CA ALA A 160 -7.63 9.69 -9.40
C ALA A 160 -9.13 9.48 -9.15
N GLU A 161 -9.99 10.13 -9.94
CA GLU A 161 -11.45 9.98 -9.88
C GLU A 161 -11.88 8.53 -10.15
N ALA A 162 -11.34 7.91 -11.21
CA ALA A 162 -11.64 6.51 -11.54
C ALA A 162 -11.19 5.53 -10.45
N ALA A 163 -10.02 5.78 -9.84
CA ALA A 163 -9.46 4.97 -8.76
C ALA A 163 -10.25 5.16 -7.45
N ALA A 164 -10.61 6.39 -7.11
CA ALA A 164 -11.37 6.74 -5.91
C ALA A 164 -12.73 6.05 -5.83
N ALA A 165 -13.38 5.79 -6.97
CA ALA A 165 -14.62 5.01 -7.04
C ALA A 165 -14.49 3.57 -6.48
N ARG A 166 -13.27 3.03 -6.38
CA ARG A 166 -12.99 1.66 -5.92
C ARG A 166 -12.11 1.60 -4.67
N PHE A 167 -11.15 2.50 -4.59
CA PHE A 167 -10.21 2.66 -3.50
C PHE A 167 -10.41 4.07 -2.94
N PRO A 168 -11.44 4.28 -2.09
CA PRO A 168 -11.75 5.58 -1.52
C PRO A 168 -10.56 6.12 -0.72
N GLY A 169 -10.27 7.40 -0.90
CA GLY A 169 -9.19 8.09 -0.21
C GLY A 169 -8.78 9.36 -0.95
N ARG A 170 -7.85 10.10 -0.35
CA ARG A 170 -7.25 11.29 -0.97
C ARG A 170 -6.11 10.86 -1.89
N TYR A 171 -6.16 11.29 -3.14
CA TYR A 171 -5.13 11.02 -4.14
C TYR A 171 -4.21 12.23 -4.30
N GLU A 172 -2.92 11.96 -4.44
CA GLU A 172 -1.94 12.94 -4.87
C GLU A 172 -1.64 12.71 -6.35
N VAL A 173 -1.93 13.71 -7.18
CA VAL A 173 -1.61 13.63 -8.61
C VAL A 173 -0.12 13.84 -8.81
N VAL A 174 0.51 12.92 -9.55
CA VAL A 174 1.95 12.93 -9.84
C VAL A 174 2.22 13.02 -11.35
N PRO A 175 3.33 13.65 -11.75
CA PRO A 175 3.82 13.62 -13.13
C PRO A 175 3.94 12.21 -13.70
N VAL A 176 3.79 12.06 -15.03
CA VAL A 176 4.02 10.76 -15.68
C VAL A 176 5.49 10.34 -15.70
N GLY A 177 6.42 11.29 -15.60
CA GLY A 177 7.86 11.06 -15.69
C GLY A 177 8.31 10.86 -17.14
N VAL A 178 8.87 11.92 -17.73
CA VAL A 178 9.55 11.87 -19.04
C VAL A 178 10.95 12.45 -18.91
N GLU A 179 11.87 11.99 -19.76
CA GLU A 179 13.18 12.63 -19.84
C GLU A 179 13.01 14.00 -20.52
N PRO A 180 13.55 15.09 -19.95
CA PRO A 180 13.66 16.34 -20.67
C PRO A 180 14.53 16.10 -21.92
N PRO A 181 14.27 16.79 -23.03
CA PRO A 181 15.10 16.64 -24.22
C PRO A 181 16.54 17.03 -23.89
N VAL A 182 17.44 16.04 -23.83
CA VAL A 182 18.87 16.27 -23.72
C VAL A 182 19.33 16.86 -25.05
N LEU A 183 19.43 18.19 -25.11
CA LEU A 183 20.21 18.95 -26.10
C LEU A 183 19.99 18.54 -27.57
N ARG A 184 19.07 19.26 -28.22
CA ARG A 184 18.78 19.41 -29.66
C ARG A 184 17.35 18.97 -29.99
N VAL A 185 16.44 19.95 -29.96
CA VAL A 185 15.28 19.91 -30.86
C VAL A 185 15.87 19.71 -32.25
N ALA A 186 15.71 18.51 -32.82
CA ALA A 186 16.18 18.29 -34.17
C ALA A 186 15.41 19.21 -35.11
N GLU A 187 16.01 19.52 -36.26
CA GLU A 187 15.30 20.21 -37.33
C GLU A 187 14.01 19.44 -37.63
N LYS A 188 12.87 20.13 -37.48
CA LYS A 188 11.55 19.53 -37.61
C LYS A 188 11.28 19.25 -39.07
N ARG A 189 10.98 17.99 -39.39
CA ARG A 189 10.52 17.60 -40.72
C ARG A 189 9.03 17.89 -40.82
N ARG A 190 8.55 18.10 -42.05
CA ARG A 190 7.12 18.19 -42.39
C ARG A 190 6.45 16.83 -42.21
N ARG A 191 6.34 16.39 -40.97
CA ARG A 191 5.89 15.06 -40.57
C ARG A 191 4.86 15.19 -39.46
N VAL A 192 3.73 14.52 -39.69
CA VAL A 192 2.70 14.27 -38.68
C VAL A 192 2.87 12.86 -38.16
N VAL A 193 2.94 12.71 -36.85
CA VAL A 193 2.89 11.40 -36.17
C VAL A 193 1.50 11.26 -35.55
N LEU A 194 0.74 10.25 -35.97
CA LEU A 194 -0.52 9.86 -35.35
C LEU A 194 -0.28 8.61 -34.52
N GLU A 195 -0.55 8.66 -33.21
CA GLU A 195 -0.70 7.43 -32.45
C GLU A 195 -1.93 6.67 -32.97
N TRP A 196 -1.71 5.47 -33.49
CA TRP A 196 -2.74 4.72 -34.18
C TRP A 196 -3.40 3.68 -33.26
N ARG A 197 -4.72 3.63 -33.32
CA ARG A 197 -5.58 2.62 -32.69
C ARG A 197 -6.58 2.06 -33.68
N GLN A 198 -6.90 0.77 -33.51
CA GLN A 198 -7.77 0.07 -34.45
C GLN A 198 -9.20 0.64 -34.49
N ALA A 199 -9.70 1.12 -33.35
CA ALA A 199 -11.05 1.69 -33.22
C ALA A 199 -11.19 3.08 -33.87
N GLU A 200 -10.08 3.77 -34.13
CA GLU A 200 -10.08 5.21 -34.45
C GLU A 200 -10.06 5.50 -35.96
N ARG A 201 -10.90 4.78 -36.70
CA ARG A 201 -11.07 4.99 -38.15
C ARG A 201 -11.55 6.40 -38.53
N PRO A 202 -12.44 7.07 -37.77
CA PRO A 202 -12.87 8.45 -38.10
C PRO A 202 -11.70 9.44 -38.07
N LEU A 203 -10.92 9.45 -36.98
CA LEU A 203 -9.74 10.33 -36.82
C LEU A 203 -8.73 10.14 -37.95
N LEU A 204 -8.36 8.88 -38.25
CA LEU A 204 -7.42 8.59 -39.34
C LEU A 204 -7.96 9.06 -40.70
N ARG A 205 -9.24 8.85 -40.98
CA ARG A 205 -9.85 9.28 -42.26
C ARG A 205 -9.86 10.79 -42.41
N ALA A 206 -10.21 11.52 -41.34
CA ALA A 206 -10.18 12.97 -41.33
C ALA A 206 -8.76 13.49 -41.57
N LEU A 207 -7.78 13.02 -40.79
CA LEU A 207 -6.38 13.45 -40.93
C LEU A 207 -5.79 13.15 -42.31
N VAL A 208 -6.15 12.00 -42.91
CA VAL A 208 -5.72 11.65 -44.27
C VAL A 208 -6.28 12.63 -45.31
N ARG A 209 -7.51 13.12 -45.14
CA ARG A 209 -8.10 14.10 -46.07
C ARG A 209 -7.39 15.44 -45.98
N GLU A 210 -7.12 15.92 -44.78
CA GLU A 210 -6.36 17.17 -44.56
C GLU A 210 -4.95 17.08 -45.17
N LEU A 211 -4.22 15.99 -44.91
CA LEU A 211 -2.86 15.79 -45.44
C LEU A 211 -2.80 15.55 -46.96
N ALA A 212 -3.90 15.13 -47.57
CA ALA A 212 -3.97 15.00 -49.02
C ALA A 212 -3.84 16.36 -49.71
N ALA A 213 -4.34 17.43 -49.08
CA ALA A 213 -4.26 18.81 -49.57
C ALA A 213 -2.87 19.46 -49.35
N GLN A 214 -1.97 18.81 -48.60
CA GLN A 214 -0.68 19.38 -48.18
C GLN A 214 0.50 18.62 -48.82
N PRO A 215 0.93 18.96 -50.07
CA PRO A 215 2.03 18.30 -50.74
C PRO A 215 3.36 18.57 -50.00
N GLY A 216 4.08 17.50 -49.66
CA GLY A 216 5.35 17.55 -48.92
C GLY A 216 5.26 17.22 -47.43
N TRP A 217 4.04 17.00 -46.91
CA TRP A 217 3.87 16.45 -45.56
C TRP A 217 3.75 14.92 -45.57
N GLU A 218 4.42 14.28 -44.60
CA GLU A 218 4.38 12.84 -44.35
C GLU A 218 3.47 12.50 -43.17
N LEU A 219 2.82 11.34 -43.21
CA LEU A 219 2.07 10.75 -42.10
C LEU A 219 2.76 9.49 -41.59
N VAL A 220 3.10 9.47 -40.30
CA VAL A 220 3.57 8.27 -39.61
C VAL A 220 2.47 7.77 -38.68
N LEU A 221 1.98 6.55 -38.95
CA LEU A 221 1.10 5.81 -38.08
C LEU A 221 1.95 5.07 -37.04
N LEU A 222 2.02 5.62 -35.84
CA LEU A 222 2.77 5.09 -34.73
C LEU A 222 1.95 4.06 -33.97
N ARG A 223 2.49 2.84 -33.85
CA ARG A 223 1.94 1.78 -33.00
C ARG A 223 2.75 1.65 -31.73
N THR A 224 2.07 1.81 -30.60
CA THR A 224 2.65 1.70 -29.26
C THR A 224 2.31 0.39 -28.54
N ARG A 225 1.38 -0.41 -29.11
CA ARG A 225 0.96 -1.74 -28.62
C ARG A 225 1.29 -2.84 -29.65
N PRO A 226 1.43 -4.11 -29.23
CA PRO A 226 1.65 -5.24 -30.16
C PRO A 226 0.48 -5.40 -31.14
N LEU A 227 0.71 -6.11 -32.24
CA LEU A 227 -0.20 -6.22 -33.39
C LEU A 227 -1.63 -6.68 -33.01
N GLY A 228 -2.59 -5.75 -33.03
CA GLY A 228 -4.04 -6.03 -33.02
C GLY A 228 -4.70 -5.95 -34.40
N GLY A 229 -4.03 -5.35 -35.39
CA GLY A 229 -4.53 -5.18 -36.75
C GLY A 229 -3.54 -4.44 -37.66
N ARG A 230 -3.86 -4.36 -38.95
CA ARG A 230 -3.11 -3.55 -39.92
C ARG A 230 -3.80 -2.18 -40.11
N PRO A 231 -3.08 -1.06 -39.99
CA PRO A 231 -3.65 0.24 -40.29
C PRO A 231 -4.03 0.32 -41.78
N PRO A 232 -5.19 0.91 -42.13
CA PRO A 232 -5.54 1.13 -43.52
C PRO A 232 -4.65 2.22 -44.12
N LEU A 233 -3.96 1.90 -45.21
CA LEU A 233 -3.12 2.84 -45.94
C LEU A 233 -3.92 3.45 -47.09
N SER A 234 -4.13 4.77 -47.04
CA SER A 234 -4.87 5.49 -48.09
C SER A 234 -4.02 5.67 -49.35
N ARG A 235 -4.63 5.47 -50.51
CA ARG A 235 -3.99 5.77 -51.81
C ARG A 235 -3.68 7.27 -51.98
N LEU A 236 -4.40 8.15 -51.29
CA LEU A 236 -4.19 9.61 -51.34
C LEU A 236 -2.81 10.03 -50.82
N LEU A 237 -2.23 9.25 -49.91
CA LEU A 237 -0.91 9.49 -49.32
C LEU A 237 0.12 8.46 -49.78
N ARG A 238 -0.05 7.86 -50.97
CA ARG A 238 0.89 6.86 -51.51
C ARG A 238 2.31 7.45 -51.53
N GLY A 239 3.25 6.74 -50.91
CA GLY A 239 4.65 7.18 -50.77
C GLY A 239 4.92 8.16 -49.62
N ARG A 240 3.87 8.70 -48.97
CA ARG A 240 3.96 9.66 -47.85
C ARG A 240 3.35 9.15 -46.53
N ILE A 241 2.80 7.93 -46.52
CA ILE A 241 2.25 7.28 -45.33
C ILE A 241 3.11 6.09 -44.92
N HIS A 242 3.55 6.07 -43.67
CA HIS A 242 4.42 5.05 -43.12
C HIS A 242 3.84 4.48 -41.83
N VAL A 243 4.09 3.20 -41.59
CA VAL A 243 3.76 2.56 -40.32
C VAL A 243 5.06 2.34 -39.56
N ARG A 244 5.07 2.73 -38.28
CA ARG A 244 6.18 2.52 -37.37
C ARG A 244 5.67 1.89 -36.08
N THR A 245 6.52 1.09 -35.46
CA THR A 245 6.26 0.50 -34.16
C THR A 245 7.36 0.95 -33.23
N ALA A 246 6.99 1.61 -32.13
CA ALA A 246 7.91 2.01 -31.09
C ALA A 246 7.25 1.67 -29.75
N LEU A 247 7.81 0.68 -29.05
CA LEU A 247 7.18 0.08 -27.87
C LEU A 247 7.79 0.61 -26.56
N ASP A 248 8.98 1.19 -26.62
CA ASP A 248 9.76 1.73 -25.49
C ASP A 248 10.09 3.21 -25.69
N ALA A 249 10.52 3.90 -24.63
CA ALA A 249 10.84 5.34 -24.66
C ALA A 249 11.88 5.70 -25.70
N ALA A 250 12.94 4.90 -25.85
CA ALA A 250 14.03 5.20 -26.76
C ALA A 250 13.55 5.24 -28.22
N SER A 251 12.82 4.22 -28.66
CA SER A 251 12.27 4.15 -30.01
C SER A 251 11.19 5.21 -30.27
N ARG A 252 10.42 5.60 -29.24
CA ARG A 252 9.44 6.70 -29.36
C ARG A 252 10.14 8.05 -29.46
N ALA A 253 11.15 8.29 -28.64
CA ALA A 253 11.94 9.53 -28.66
C ALA A 253 12.63 9.72 -30.01
N GLU A 254 13.20 8.67 -30.61
CA GLU A 254 13.79 8.74 -31.95
C GLU A 254 12.77 9.19 -33.01
N LEU A 255 11.56 8.63 -32.94
CA LEU A 255 10.49 8.91 -33.90
C LEU A 255 9.84 10.29 -33.70
N LEU A 256 9.74 10.78 -32.47
CA LEU A 256 9.13 12.07 -32.14
C LEU A 256 10.09 13.24 -32.33
N ARG A 257 11.41 12.99 -32.27
CA ARG A 257 12.45 14.02 -32.34
C ARG A 257 12.30 14.93 -33.56
N ASP A 258 12.01 14.37 -34.73
CA ASP A 258 11.88 15.12 -35.99
C ASP A 258 10.43 15.43 -36.40
N ALA A 259 9.44 15.03 -35.59
CA ALA A 259 8.04 15.30 -35.87
C ALA A 259 7.68 16.76 -35.58
N ALA A 260 7.02 17.42 -36.55
CA ALA A 260 6.50 18.77 -36.38
C ALA A 260 5.14 18.78 -35.66
N VAL A 261 4.29 17.78 -35.95
CA VAL A 261 2.94 17.65 -35.35
C VAL A 261 2.76 16.24 -34.81
N PHE A 262 2.21 16.14 -33.60
CA PHE A 262 1.80 14.89 -33.00
C PHE A 262 0.28 14.90 -32.75
N VAL A 263 -0.39 13.81 -33.13
CA VAL A 263 -1.81 13.60 -32.91
C VAL A 263 -1.95 12.37 -32.00
N PRO A 264 -2.36 12.54 -30.73
CA PRO A 264 -2.60 11.41 -29.85
C PRO A 264 -3.84 10.64 -30.27
N ALA A 265 -3.85 9.35 -29.96
CA ALA A 265 -5.05 8.55 -30.00
C ALA A 265 -6.05 9.02 -28.93
N LEU A 266 -7.33 8.72 -29.13
CA LEU A 266 -8.40 8.99 -28.16
C LEU A 266 -8.19 8.18 -26.87
N ASP A 267 -7.81 6.91 -27.00
CA ASP A 267 -7.39 6.00 -25.90
C ASP A 267 -5.86 5.77 -25.88
N GLY A 268 -5.13 6.82 -26.25
CA GLY A 268 -3.68 6.85 -26.38
C GLY A 268 -2.90 6.61 -25.09
N LEU A 269 -1.58 6.39 -25.21
CA LEU A 269 -0.71 6.38 -24.05
C LEU A 269 -0.60 7.81 -23.50
N GLN A 270 -1.01 8.06 -22.26
CA GLN A 270 -1.00 9.42 -21.68
C GLN A 270 0.39 10.07 -21.75
N ARG A 271 1.43 9.32 -21.40
CA ARG A 271 2.81 9.80 -21.44
C ARG A 271 3.33 10.16 -22.82
N LEU A 272 2.74 9.63 -23.89
CA LEU A 272 3.21 9.90 -25.25
C LEU A 272 2.99 11.36 -25.63
N VAL A 273 1.94 11.99 -25.08
CA VAL A 273 1.71 13.43 -25.23
C VAL A 273 2.87 14.21 -24.60
N ALA A 274 3.24 13.88 -23.37
CA ALA A 274 4.36 14.52 -22.68
C ALA A 274 5.70 14.28 -23.42
N GLU A 275 5.93 13.08 -23.96
CA GLU A 275 7.12 12.77 -24.77
C GLU A 275 7.16 13.58 -26.07
N ALA A 276 6.01 13.73 -26.76
CA ALA A 276 5.93 14.52 -27.98
C ALA A 276 6.16 16.01 -27.73
N GLN A 277 5.58 16.52 -26.63
CA GLN A 277 5.80 17.89 -26.16
C GLN A 277 7.26 18.12 -25.78
N ALA A 278 7.86 17.21 -25.01
CA ALA A 278 9.28 17.25 -24.66
C ALA A 278 10.18 17.19 -25.91
N ALA A 279 9.78 16.47 -26.94
CA ALA A 279 10.50 16.46 -28.22
C ALA A 279 10.31 17.75 -29.03
N GLY A 280 9.43 18.66 -28.62
CA GLY A 280 9.10 19.91 -29.33
C GLY A 280 8.15 19.72 -30.52
N ALA A 281 7.33 18.68 -30.52
CA ALA A 281 6.25 18.52 -31.50
C ALA A 281 5.00 19.27 -31.04
N ALA A 282 4.32 19.96 -31.96
CA ALA A 282 3.04 20.58 -31.64
C ALA A 282 1.96 19.50 -31.52
N VAL A 283 1.24 19.48 -30.40
CA VAL A 283 0.23 18.44 -30.12
C VAL A 283 -1.16 18.92 -30.54
N ALA A 284 -1.82 18.16 -31.42
CA ALA A 284 -3.20 18.38 -31.84
C ALA A 284 -4.16 17.55 -30.96
N ALA A 285 -4.56 18.10 -29.82
CA ALA A 285 -5.37 17.41 -28.83
C ALA A 285 -6.44 18.35 -28.23
N PRO A 286 -7.41 18.81 -29.04
CA PRO A 286 -8.35 19.83 -28.59
C PRO A 286 -9.34 19.23 -27.58
N LYS A 287 -9.97 20.11 -26.80
CA LYS A 287 -11.11 19.73 -25.94
C LYS A 287 -12.26 19.21 -26.81
N GLY A 288 -12.99 18.21 -26.34
CA GLY A 288 -14.12 17.61 -27.06
C GLY A 288 -13.76 16.55 -28.10
N ARG A 289 -12.46 16.29 -28.36
CA ARG A 289 -12.03 15.27 -29.36
C ARG A 289 -12.53 13.85 -29.09
N LEU A 290 -12.84 13.52 -27.84
CA LEU A 290 -13.42 12.23 -27.45
C LEU A 290 -14.85 12.06 -27.99
N VAL A 291 -15.58 13.17 -28.17
CA VAL A 291 -16.94 13.19 -28.72
C VAL A 291 -16.90 13.40 -30.23
N GLN A 292 -16.03 14.30 -30.70
CA GLN A 292 -15.87 14.64 -32.11
C GLN A 292 -14.40 14.51 -32.56
N PRO A 293 -13.96 13.32 -33.01
CA PRO A 293 -12.57 13.05 -33.38
C PRO A 293 -12.02 13.95 -34.49
N GLU A 294 -12.88 14.46 -35.37
CA GLU A 294 -12.54 15.35 -36.47
C GLU A 294 -11.88 16.66 -35.99
N LEU A 295 -12.16 17.11 -34.76
CA LEU A 295 -11.54 18.30 -34.18
C LEU A 295 -10.00 18.17 -34.10
N ALA A 296 -9.49 16.98 -33.78
CA ALA A 296 -8.06 16.74 -33.72
C ALA A 296 -7.41 16.81 -35.12
N ALA A 297 -8.11 16.36 -36.16
CA ALA A 297 -7.64 16.49 -37.54
C ALA A 297 -7.65 17.96 -38.01
N ALA A 298 -8.68 18.73 -37.66
CA ALA A 298 -8.75 20.16 -37.96
C ALA A 298 -7.66 20.98 -37.26
N GLU A 299 -7.39 20.71 -35.98
CA GLU A 299 -6.26 21.34 -35.27
C GLU A 299 -4.92 20.94 -35.91
N ALA A 300 -4.75 19.67 -36.32
CA ALA A 300 -3.55 19.24 -37.02
C ALA A 300 -3.37 19.96 -38.37
N ALA A 301 -4.44 20.17 -39.14
CA ALA A 301 -4.42 20.95 -40.38
C ALA A 301 -3.98 22.40 -40.12
N ARG A 302 -4.55 23.04 -39.10
CA ARG A 302 -4.14 24.38 -38.69
C ARG A 302 -2.68 24.44 -38.27
N LEU A 303 -2.19 23.45 -37.51
CA LEU A 303 -0.78 23.36 -37.13
C LEU A 303 0.16 23.15 -38.32
N ILE A 304 -0.31 22.53 -39.40
CA ILE A 304 0.45 22.37 -40.64
C ILE A 304 0.56 23.72 -41.38
N GLU A 305 -0.56 24.43 -41.49
CA GLU A 305 -0.71 25.65 -42.30
C GLU A 305 -0.17 26.92 -41.62
N ASP A 306 -0.40 27.07 -40.31
CA ASP A 306 -0.05 28.26 -39.54
C ASP A 306 1.20 28.01 -38.68
N GLU A 307 2.34 28.46 -39.18
CA GLU A 307 3.63 28.33 -38.49
C GLU A 307 3.68 29.09 -37.16
N ALA A 308 3.05 30.27 -37.08
CA ALA A 308 3.02 31.05 -35.85
C ALA A 308 2.16 30.37 -34.77
N PHE A 309 1.02 29.78 -35.16
CA PHE A 309 0.22 28.95 -34.26
C PHE A 309 0.95 27.69 -33.82
N ARG A 310 1.65 27.02 -34.74
CA ARG A 310 2.49 25.86 -34.42
C ARG A 310 3.59 26.20 -33.42
N ALA A 311 4.29 27.31 -33.61
CA ALA A 311 5.34 27.77 -32.70
C ALA A 311 4.79 28.02 -31.29
N ARG A 312 3.67 28.76 -31.16
CA ARG A 312 3.00 28.96 -29.86
C ARG A 312 2.63 27.64 -29.19
N ARG A 313 2.12 26.66 -29.96
CA ARG A 313 1.74 25.35 -29.43
C ARG A 313 2.95 24.53 -28.97
N VAL A 314 4.09 24.68 -29.63
CA VAL A 314 5.37 24.09 -29.19
C VAL A 314 5.81 24.72 -27.87
N ASP A 315 5.77 26.04 -27.73
CA ASP A 315 6.15 26.73 -26.50
C ASP A 315 5.27 26.30 -25.31
N GLU A 316 3.95 26.27 -25.50
CA GLU A 316 3.00 25.72 -24.53
C GLU A 316 3.30 24.26 -24.17
N GLY A 317 3.62 23.44 -25.18
CA GLY A 317 3.96 22.04 -25.01
C GLY A 317 5.23 21.84 -24.19
N LEU A 318 6.30 22.58 -24.50
CA LEU A 318 7.56 22.53 -23.77
C LEU A 318 7.37 22.94 -22.31
N ALA A 319 6.60 24.00 -22.05
CA ALA A 319 6.25 24.41 -20.69
C ALA A 319 5.47 23.32 -19.94
N ALA A 320 4.50 22.67 -20.59
CA ALA A 320 3.76 21.56 -19.99
C ALA A 320 4.65 20.34 -19.72
N ALA A 321 5.55 19.99 -20.64
CA ALA A 321 6.46 18.85 -20.51
C ALA A 321 7.50 19.05 -19.39
N ALA A 322 7.92 20.28 -19.13
CA ALA A 322 8.81 20.60 -18.02
C ALA A 322 8.24 20.20 -16.65
N LEU A 323 6.90 20.23 -16.50
CA LEU A 323 6.18 19.78 -15.31
C LEU A 323 5.96 18.26 -15.27
N GLN A 324 6.32 17.54 -16.34
CA GLN A 324 6.12 16.09 -16.47
C GLN A 324 7.42 15.29 -16.31
N THR A 325 8.52 15.94 -15.94
CA THR A 325 9.86 15.33 -15.88
C THR A 325 10.00 14.29 -14.76
N PHE A 326 11.01 13.42 -14.86
CA PHE A 326 11.37 12.54 -13.74
C PHE A 326 11.80 13.31 -12.48
N GLU A 327 12.39 14.50 -12.64
CA GLU A 327 12.73 15.39 -11.53
C GLU A 327 11.46 15.87 -10.80
N ALA A 328 10.49 16.41 -11.54
CA ALA A 328 9.20 16.82 -10.96
C ALA A 328 8.43 15.64 -10.34
N LEU A 329 8.52 14.45 -10.94
CA LEU A 329 7.95 13.23 -10.36
C LEU A 329 8.62 12.89 -9.02
N ALA A 330 9.95 12.89 -8.97
CA ALA A 330 10.68 12.56 -7.75
C ALA A 330 10.43 13.58 -6.63
N ASP A 331 10.34 14.88 -6.95
CA ASP A 331 9.95 15.92 -5.99
C ASP A 331 8.63 15.55 -5.30
N ARG A 332 7.60 15.25 -6.11
CA ARG A 332 6.28 14.92 -5.58
C ARG A 332 6.26 13.61 -4.79
N VAL A 333 7.01 12.62 -5.24
CA VAL A 333 7.11 11.32 -4.55
C VAL A 333 7.85 11.47 -3.22
N GLU A 334 8.91 12.28 -3.14
CA GLU A 334 9.62 12.56 -1.89
C GLU A 334 8.75 13.31 -0.89
N GLU A 335 7.95 14.29 -1.32
CA GLU A 335 6.97 14.96 -0.47
C GLU A 335 5.98 13.97 0.14
N VAL A 336 5.47 13.04 -0.68
CA VAL A 336 4.58 11.97 -0.22
C VAL A 336 5.28 11.06 0.79
N TYR A 337 6.52 10.65 0.51
CA TYR A 337 7.31 9.81 1.42
C TYR A 337 7.60 10.50 2.75
N ALA A 338 7.96 11.78 2.72
CA ALA A 338 8.13 12.59 3.92
C ALA A 338 6.83 12.72 4.71
N SER A 339 5.69 12.85 4.01
CA SER A 339 4.37 12.96 4.63
C SER A 339 3.96 11.69 5.38
N ILE A 340 4.07 10.53 4.74
CA ILE A 340 3.69 9.24 5.36
C ILE A 340 4.67 8.82 6.45
N ARG A 341 5.94 9.26 6.38
CA ARG A 341 6.95 8.96 7.40
C ARG A 341 6.54 9.48 8.78
N ARG A 342 5.83 10.61 8.85
CA ARG A 342 5.30 11.16 10.12
C ARG A 342 4.33 10.22 10.84
N ARG A 343 3.76 9.22 10.15
CA ARG A 343 2.86 8.22 10.76
C ARG A 343 3.62 7.13 11.51
N ARG A 344 4.91 6.95 11.24
CA ARG A 344 5.75 5.98 11.94
C ARG A 344 6.33 6.64 13.18
N ARG A 345 6.10 6.04 14.35
CA ARG A 345 6.66 6.55 15.61
C ARG A 345 8.17 6.50 15.56
N ASP A 346 8.81 7.60 15.91
CA ASP A 346 10.25 7.62 16.09
C ASP A 346 10.63 6.63 17.20
N GLY A 347 11.48 5.66 16.89
CA GLY A 347 12.03 4.71 17.87
C GLY A 347 12.97 5.37 18.90
N ALA A 348 12.94 6.70 19.01
CA ALA A 348 13.91 7.53 19.71
C ALA A 348 13.56 7.80 21.17
N SER A 349 12.46 7.27 21.71
CA SER A 349 12.26 7.30 23.16
C SER A 349 13.32 6.41 23.81
N ARG A 350 14.39 7.07 24.25
CA ARG A 350 15.64 6.55 24.85
C ARG A 350 15.45 5.86 26.20
N ALA A 351 14.22 5.83 26.74
CA ALA A 351 13.95 5.20 28.01
C ALA A 351 14.14 3.69 27.88
N ARG A 352 15.19 3.19 28.54
CA ARG A 352 15.44 1.75 28.66
C ARG A 352 14.75 1.25 29.92
N PRO A 353 14.25 0.00 29.92
CA PRO A 353 13.82 -0.64 31.15
C PRO A 353 14.95 -0.60 32.19
N ARG A 354 14.57 -0.44 33.45
CA ARG A 354 15.49 -0.51 34.59
C ARG A 354 16.14 -1.90 34.63
N PRO A 355 17.47 -2.01 34.48
CA PRO A 355 18.15 -3.31 34.32
C PRO A 355 18.14 -4.16 35.61
N ASP A 356 17.93 -3.51 36.75
CA ASP A 356 17.82 -4.06 38.10
C ASP A 356 16.47 -4.72 38.39
N ARG A 357 15.43 -4.46 37.60
CA ARG A 357 14.11 -5.08 37.78
C ARG A 357 14.14 -6.55 37.35
N ASP A 358 13.47 -7.43 38.10
CA ASP A 358 13.35 -8.85 37.72
C ASP A 358 12.62 -9.05 36.39
N TRP A 359 12.88 -10.19 35.74
CA TRP A 359 12.07 -10.63 34.61
C TRP A 359 10.78 -11.28 35.11
N ILE A 360 9.67 -10.89 34.49
CA ILE A 360 8.35 -11.47 34.71
C ILE A 360 7.72 -11.91 33.39
N VAL A 361 6.69 -12.76 33.49
CA VAL A 361 5.78 -13.07 32.40
C VAL A 361 4.45 -12.41 32.71
N ALA A 362 3.92 -11.65 31.76
CA ALA A 362 2.67 -10.92 31.88
C ALA A 362 1.67 -11.38 30.82
N ASP A 363 0.42 -11.62 31.19
CA ASP A 363 -0.68 -11.87 30.26
C ASP A 363 -1.60 -10.64 30.27
N LEU A 364 -1.76 -9.98 29.11
CA LEU A 364 -2.29 -8.62 29.02
C LEU A 364 -3.77 -8.56 28.59
N HIS A 365 -4.44 -9.70 28.47
CA HIS A 365 -5.84 -9.75 28.05
C HIS A 365 -6.50 -11.02 28.60
N MET A 366 -7.39 -10.89 29.59
CA MET A 366 -8.22 -11.98 30.10
C MET A 366 -9.47 -11.47 30.81
N HIS A 367 -10.40 -12.40 31.06
CA HIS A 367 -11.74 -12.12 31.57
C HIS A 367 -12.06 -12.95 32.82
N THR A 368 -12.94 -12.45 33.66
CA THR A 368 -13.45 -13.05 34.90
C THR A 368 -14.97 -13.27 34.84
N SER A 369 -15.57 -13.81 35.89
CA SER A 369 -17.03 -13.97 36.04
C SER A 369 -17.82 -12.65 35.97
N TRP A 370 -17.15 -11.48 36.00
CA TRP A 370 -17.78 -10.19 35.74
C TRP A 370 -18.09 -9.96 34.26
N SER A 371 -17.39 -10.65 33.35
CA SER A 371 -17.73 -10.67 31.93
C SER A 371 -18.89 -11.61 31.65
N HIS A 372 -19.87 -11.12 30.89
CA HIS A 372 -21.10 -11.86 30.54
C HIS A 372 -20.88 -13.26 29.90
N ASP A 373 -19.69 -13.54 29.39
CA ASP A 373 -19.35 -14.77 28.70
C ASP A 373 -18.16 -15.53 29.31
N CYS A 374 -17.75 -15.20 30.54
CA CYS A 374 -16.75 -15.90 31.32
C CYS A 374 -17.33 -16.31 32.67
N SER A 375 -16.89 -17.46 33.20
CA SER A 375 -17.35 -18.04 34.47
C SER A 375 -16.19 -18.26 35.44
N THR A 376 -15.06 -17.57 35.22
CA THR A 376 -13.84 -17.79 35.99
C THR A 376 -13.83 -16.87 37.20
N GLU A 377 -13.91 -17.44 38.41
CA GLU A 377 -13.88 -16.68 39.66
C GLU A 377 -12.51 -16.03 39.90
N ILE A 378 -12.53 -14.85 40.53
CA ILE A 378 -11.31 -14.03 40.71
C ILE A 378 -10.25 -14.76 41.53
N ASP A 379 -10.60 -15.38 42.66
CA ASP A 379 -9.62 -16.10 43.49
C ASP A 379 -8.97 -17.26 42.74
N GLU A 380 -9.78 -18.02 41.99
CA GLU A 380 -9.28 -19.13 41.16
C GLU A 380 -8.33 -18.62 40.08
N LEU A 381 -8.66 -17.48 39.46
CA LEU A 381 -7.80 -16.85 38.46
C LEU A 381 -6.45 -16.43 39.05
N LEU A 382 -6.45 -15.77 40.21
CA LEU A 382 -5.24 -15.29 40.90
C LEU A 382 -4.34 -16.48 41.30
N ASP A 383 -4.92 -17.49 41.93
CA ASP A 383 -4.19 -18.70 42.35
C ASP A 383 -3.63 -19.45 41.14
N TYR A 384 -4.41 -19.57 40.06
CA TYR A 384 -3.96 -20.22 38.83
C TYR A 384 -2.83 -19.44 38.15
N ALA A 385 -2.95 -18.11 38.05
CA ALA A 385 -1.93 -17.26 37.45
C ALA A 385 -0.58 -17.37 38.18
N GLU A 386 -0.58 -17.36 39.52
CA GLU A 386 0.63 -17.58 40.32
C GLU A 386 1.18 -19.00 40.14
N ALA A 387 0.32 -20.02 40.10
CA ALA A 387 0.73 -21.40 39.83
C ALA A 387 1.34 -21.60 38.43
N GLN A 388 0.92 -20.81 37.44
CA GLN A 388 1.53 -20.77 36.10
C GLN A 388 2.84 -19.95 36.06
N GLY A 389 3.22 -19.30 37.16
CA GLY A 389 4.42 -18.47 37.26
C GLY A 389 4.30 -17.11 36.58
N LEU A 390 3.08 -16.60 36.41
CA LEU A 390 2.86 -15.24 35.92
C LEU A 390 3.25 -14.23 37.00
N GLY A 391 3.92 -13.15 36.59
CA GLY A 391 4.30 -12.05 37.47
C GLY A 391 3.38 -10.83 37.34
N ALA A 392 2.60 -10.76 36.27
CA ALA A 392 1.52 -9.78 36.11
C ALA A 392 0.37 -10.34 35.26
N ILE A 393 -0.85 -9.87 35.49
CA ILE A 393 -2.03 -10.13 34.65
C ILE A 393 -2.82 -8.83 34.45
N ALA A 394 -3.38 -8.61 33.27
CA ALA A 394 -4.39 -7.57 33.05
C ALA A 394 -5.77 -8.22 32.92
N ILE A 395 -6.68 -7.83 33.80
CA ILE A 395 -8.08 -8.24 33.75
C ILE A 395 -8.83 -7.15 33.00
N THR A 396 -9.54 -7.53 31.94
CA THR A 396 -10.08 -6.62 30.93
C THR A 396 -11.52 -7.01 30.60
N ASP A 397 -12.36 -7.10 31.63
CA ASP A 397 -13.74 -7.54 31.47
C ASP A 397 -14.55 -6.63 30.52
N HIS A 398 -15.54 -7.22 29.85
CA HIS A 398 -16.31 -6.53 28.81
C HIS A 398 -17.25 -5.45 29.37
N ASN A 399 -16.95 -4.18 29.06
CA ASN A 399 -17.71 -3.00 29.50
C ASN A 399 -17.95 -2.95 31.02
N THR A 400 -17.01 -3.48 31.81
CA THR A 400 -17.03 -3.32 33.26
C THR A 400 -15.64 -3.38 33.86
N LEU A 401 -15.39 -2.51 34.84
CA LEU A 401 -14.11 -2.45 35.56
C LEU A 401 -14.16 -3.19 36.91
N GLY A 402 -15.36 -3.58 37.38
CA GLY A 402 -15.59 -4.10 38.73
C GLY A 402 -14.71 -5.32 39.08
N GLY A 403 -14.65 -6.30 38.17
CA GLY A 403 -13.84 -7.51 38.37
C GLY A 403 -12.34 -7.23 38.47
N ALA A 404 -11.85 -6.24 37.73
CA ALA A 404 -10.44 -5.86 37.76
C ALA A 404 -10.07 -5.14 39.07
N LEU A 405 -10.92 -4.24 39.58
CA LEU A 405 -10.71 -3.57 40.87
C LEU A 405 -10.80 -4.53 42.04
N GLU A 406 -11.76 -5.46 42.01
CA GLU A 406 -11.88 -6.51 43.00
C GLU A 406 -10.63 -7.41 43.02
N ALA A 407 -10.11 -7.80 41.85
CA ALA A 407 -8.89 -8.57 41.75
C ALA A 407 -7.64 -7.81 42.24
N VAL A 408 -7.55 -6.49 42.00
CA VAL A 408 -6.48 -5.64 42.56
C VAL A 408 -6.52 -5.65 44.09
N GLU A 409 -7.70 -5.55 44.70
CA GLU A 409 -7.88 -5.63 46.16
C GLU A 409 -7.43 -6.99 46.69
N ARG A 410 -7.93 -8.08 46.08
CA ARG A 410 -7.63 -9.46 46.50
C ARG A 410 -6.18 -9.89 46.24
N ALA A 411 -5.49 -9.21 45.32
CA ALA A 411 -4.07 -9.42 45.07
C ALA A 411 -3.15 -8.67 46.04
N ARG A 412 -3.66 -7.84 46.95
CA ARG A 412 -2.84 -7.15 47.96
C ARG A 412 -2.05 -8.16 48.79
N GLY A 413 -0.73 -8.01 48.80
CA GLY A 413 0.19 -8.91 49.51
C GLY A 413 0.68 -10.11 48.68
N ARG A 414 0.13 -10.35 47.48
CA ARG A 414 0.66 -11.31 46.52
C ARG A 414 1.86 -10.74 45.77
N ARG A 415 2.66 -11.60 45.12
CA ARG A 415 3.76 -11.17 44.24
C ARG A 415 3.29 -10.84 42.82
N LEU A 416 2.11 -11.34 42.47
CA LEU A 416 1.42 -11.10 41.22
C LEU A 416 0.91 -9.65 41.17
N VAL A 417 1.22 -8.95 40.08
CA VAL A 417 0.67 -7.62 39.81
C VAL A 417 -0.62 -7.77 39.01
N VAL A 418 -1.71 -7.19 39.47
CA VAL A 418 -2.95 -7.08 38.69
C VAL A 418 -3.02 -5.69 38.08
N ILE A 419 -3.15 -5.61 36.76
CA ILE A 419 -3.38 -4.37 36.02
C ILE A 419 -4.90 -4.22 35.86
N PRO A 420 -5.51 -3.18 36.47
CA PRO A 420 -6.94 -2.95 36.30
C PRO A 420 -7.19 -2.45 34.87
N GLY A 421 -8.07 -3.13 34.14
CA GLY A 421 -8.44 -2.73 32.79
C GLY A 421 -9.86 -3.12 32.44
N GLU A 422 -10.29 -2.68 31.28
CA GLU A 422 -11.65 -2.86 30.77
C GLU A 422 -11.60 -2.97 29.24
N GLU A 423 -12.25 -4.00 28.65
CA GLU A 423 -12.45 -4.10 27.21
C GLU A 423 -13.76 -3.41 26.82
N VAL A 424 -13.65 -2.17 26.36
CA VAL A 424 -14.78 -1.30 26.04
C VAL A 424 -15.23 -1.54 24.61
N LYS A 425 -16.52 -1.82 24.44
CA LYS A 425 -17.15 -1.94 23.13
C LYS A 425 -17.63 -0.58 22.65
N THR A 426 -17.12 -0.13 21.52
CA THR A 426 -17.47 1.16 20.91
C THR A 426 -18.75 1.07 20.06
N ASP A 427 -19.29 2.21 19.64
CA ASP A 427 -20.42 2.31 18.69
C ASP A 427 -20.01 1.90 17.27
N GLY A 428 -19.95 0.59 17.03
CA GLY A 428 -19.71 0.01 15.72
C GLY A 428 -18.27 0.16 15.17
N GLN A 429 -17.33 0.65 15.99
CA GLN A 429 -15.92 0.85 15.61
C GLN A 429 -14.97 -0.16 16.28
N GLY A 430 -15.49 -1.26 16.80
CA GLY A 430 -14.72 -2.32 17.45
C GLY A 430 -14.54 -2.16 18.96
N GLU A 431 -13.50 -2.79 19.49
CA GLU A 431 -13.17 -2.81 20.91
C GLU A 431 -11.85 -2.09 21.21
N VAL A 432 -11.76 -1.50 22.39
CA VAL A 432 -10.56 -0.84 22.92
C VAL A 432 -10.41 -1.24 24.38
N ILE A 433 -9.21 -1.67 24.76
CA ILE A 433 -8.86 -1.92 26.15
C ILE A 433 -8.24 -0.65 26.75
N GLY A 434 -8.79 -0.20 27.87
CA GLY A 434 -8.11 0.73 28.76
C GLY A 434 -7.36 -0.05 29.83
N LEU A 435 -6.06 0.22 30.01
CA LEU A 435 -5.26 -0.33 31.11
C LEU A 435 -4.94 0.75 32.15
N PHE A 436 -4.77 0.35 33.40
CA PHE A 436 -4.52 1.24 34.53
C PHE A 436 -5.68 2.22 34.77
N LEU A 437 -6.92 1.73 34.69
CA LEU A 437 -8.12 2.51 34.93
C LEU A 437 -8.48 2.55 36.42
N GLU A 438 -9.12 3.65 36.82
CA GLU A 438 -9.66 3.87 38.17
C GLU A 438 -11.19 3.90 38.18
N GLU A 439 -11.80 4.37 37.08
CA GLU A 439 -13.25 4.45 36.89
C GLU A 439 -13.69 3.74 35.62
N GLU A 440 -14.88 3.13 35.66
CA GLU A 440 -15.49 2.43 34.51
C GLU A 440 -15.73 3.39 33.32
N ILE A 441 -15.46 2.91 32.11
CA ILE A 441 -15.67 3.67 30.89
C ILE A 441 -17.06 3.35 30.33
N ALA A 442 -17.83 4.38 29.96
CA ALA A 442 -19.14 4.14 29.38
C ALA A 442 -19.03 3.40 28.03
N GLY A 443 -19.69 2.23 27.93
CA GLY A 443 -19.81 1.47 26.69
C GLY A 443 -20.66 2.17 25.62
N GLY A 444 -20.45 1.82 24.35
CA GLY A 444 -21.20 2.38 23.23
C GLY A 444 -20.81 3.82 22.85
N MET A 445 -19.68 4.32 23.35
CA MET A 445 -19.09 5.59 22.91
C MET A 445 -18.40 5.42 21.55
N SER A 446 -18.11 6.53 20.87
CA SER A 446 -17.26 6.50 19.68
C SER A 446 -15.84 6.05 20.04
N PHE A 447 -15.10 5.47 19.09
CA PHE A 447 -13.71 5.06 19.33
C PHE A 447 -12.85 6.21 19.86
N ALA A 448 -13.05 7.41 19.31
CA ALA A 448 -12.32 8.61 19.71
C ALA A 448 -12.64 9.03 21.16
N ASP A 449 -13.92 8.99 21.54
CA ASP A 449 -14.34 9.37 22.89
C ASP A 449 -13.92 8.33 23.92
N THR A 450 -13.97 7.03 23.59
CA THR A 450 -13.44 5.95 24.44
C THR A 450 -11.94 6.15 24.69
N VAL A 451 -11.16 6.42 23.64
CA VAL A 451 -9.73 6.73 23.77
C VAL A 451 -9.51 7.96 24.64
N ALA A 452 -10.29 9.02 24.45
CA ALA A 452 -10.19 10.23 25.28
C ALA A 452 -10.51 9.96 26.75
N ALA A 453 -11.53 9.16 27.04
CA ALA A 453 -11.92 8.78 28.40
C ALA A 453 -10.83 7.95 29.11
N ILE A 454 -10.23 6.97 28.42
CA ILE A 454 -9.10 6.20 28.95
C ILE A 454 -7.93 7.13 29.30
N ARG A 455 -7.58 8.05 28.39
CA ARG A 455 -6.44 8.96 28.60
C ARG A 455 -6.71 10.02 29.66
N ALA A 456 -7.97 10.41 29.89
CA ALA A 456 -8.34 11.36 30.94
C ALA A 456 -8.01 10.82 32.34
N GLN A 457 -8.00 9.50 32.52
CA GLN A 457 -7.60 8.83 33.76
C GLN A 457 -6.08 8.56 33.84
N GLY A 458 -5.29 8.93 32.82
CA GLY A 458 -3.88 8.53 32.72
C GLY A 458 -3.69 7.05 32.33
N GLY A 459 -4.76 6.38 31.92
CA GLY A 459 -4.73 5.00 31.43
C GLY A 459 -4.06 4.87 30.06
N LEU A 460 -3.73 3.63 29.71
CA LEU A 460 -3.08 3.29 28.45
C LEU A 460 -4.08 2.71 27.46
N VAL A 461 -3.98 3.13 26.20
CA VAL A 461 -4.83 2.65 25.11
C VAL A 461 -4.22 1.38 24.51
N TYR A 462 -4.89 0.25 24.71
CA TYR A 462 -4.53 -1.05 24.17
C TYR A 462 -5.59 -1.46 23.13
N VAL A 463 -5.19 -1.73 21.89
CA VAL A 463 -6.14 -2.23 20.87
C VAL A 463 -6.04 -3.75 20.79
N PRO A 464 -7.07 -4.49 21.24
CA PRO A 464 -7.10 -5.95 21.18
C PRO A 464 -7.39 -6.44 19.76
N HIS A 465 -6.87 -7.63 19.44
CA HIS A 465 -7.14 -8.43 18.22
C HIS A 465 -7.52 -7.64 16.94
N PRO A 466 -6.74 -6.61 16.51
CA PRO A 466 -7.18 -5.56 15.57
C PRO A 466 -7.48 -6.02 14.13
N PHE A 467 -7.21 -7.27 13.79
CA PHE A 467 -7.43 -7.85 12.46
C PHE A 467 -8.31 -9.12 12.50
N ASP A 468 -8.89 -9.45 13.66
CA ASP A 468 -9.84 -10.55 13.77
C ASP A 468 -11.19 -10.16 13.19
N ARG A 469 -11.39 -10.57 11.94
CA ARG A 469 -12.62 -10.28 11.18
C ARG A 469 -13.81 -11.13 11.62
N LEU A 470 -13.67 -11.95 12.66
CA LEU A 470 -14.75 -12.68 13.30
C LEU A 470 -15.33 -11.93 14.51
N HIS A 471 -14.65 -10.89 14.99
CA HIS A 471 -15.06 -10.06 16.12
C HIS A 471 -15.19 -8.58 15.73
N ALA A 472 -15.59 -7.75 16.70
CA ALA A 472 -15.76 -6.32 16.50
C ALA A 472 -14.39 -5.62 16.51
N ILE A 473 -13.89 -5.25 15.33
CA ILE A 473 -12.58 -4.60 15.19
C ILE A 473 -12.71 -3.18 14.61
N PRO A 474 -11.77 -2.27 14.95
CA PRO A 474 -11.68 -0.99 14.28
C PRO A 474 -11.37 -1.15 12.80
N ASP A 475 -12.09 -0.41 11.96
CA ASP A 475 -11.79 -0.37 10.54
C ASP A 475 -10.42 0.27 10.28
N ALA A 476 -9.89 0.03 9.08
CA ALA A 476 -8.63 0.58 8.61
C ALA A 476 -8.49 2.10 8.84
N SER A 477 -9.50 2.87 8.46
CA SER A 477 -9.46 4.34 8.55
C SER A 477 -9.43 4.79 10.00
N THR A 478 -10.16 4.10 10.88
CA THR A 478 -10.18 4.35 12.33
C THR A 478 -8.79 4.10 12.92
N LEU A 479 -8.17 2.94 12.66
CA LEU A 479 -6.80 2.66 13.12
C LEU A 479 -5.80 3.73 12.65
N HIS A 480 -5.86 4.14 11.38
CA HIS A 480 -4.94 5.15 10.84
C HIS A 480 -5.11 6.53 11.48
N ARG A 481 -6.35 6.96 11.78
CA ARG A 481 -6.61 8.24 12.46
C ARG A 481 -6.04 8.26 13.88
N HIS A 482 -6.12 7.15 14.59
CA HIS A 482 -5.74 7.04 16.00
C HIS A 482 -4.34 6.43 16.24
N LEU A 483 -3.51 6.25 15.21
CA LEU A 483 -2.15 5.69 15.34
C LEU A 483 -1.29 6.41 16.40
N ALA A 484 -1.47 7.72 16.57
CA ALA A 484 -0.73 8.50 17.56
C ALA A 484 -1.18 8.25 19.00
N GLU A 485 -2.40 7.74 19.18
CA GLU A 485 -3.07 7.59 20.48
C GLU A 485 -3.06 6.14 20.99
N ILE A 486 -2.78 5.15 20.12
CA ILE A 486 -2.70 3.73 20.49
C ILE A 486 -1.37 3.43 21.20
N ASP A 487 -1.34 3.22 22.51
CA ASP A 487 -0.10 2.94 23.23
C ASP A 487 0.43 1.53 22.96
N VAL A 488 -0.48 0.55 22.91
CA VAL A 488 -0.19 -0.88 22.72
C VAL A 488 -1.10 -1.47 21.65
N LEU A 489 -0.52 -2.28 20.76
CA LEU A 489 -1.26 -3.06 19.77
C LEU A 489 -1.10 -4.55 20.07
N GLU A 490 -2.20 -5.29 20.23
CA GLU A 490 -2.13 -6.74 20.43
C GLU A 490 -1.62 -7.44 19.16
N VAL A 491 -0.39 -7.96 19.20
CA VAL A 491 0.24 -8.68 18.08
C VAL A 491 0.11 -10.19 18.20
N TYR A 492 -0.31 -10.68 19.35
CA TYR A 492 -0.61 -12.08 19.58
C TYR A 492 -1.75 -12.26 20.57
N ASN A 493 -2.87 -12.77 20.05
CA ASN A 493 -3.98 -13.27 20.83
C ASN A 493 -4.07 -14.80 20.63
N ALA A 494 -4.10 -15.55 21.74
CA ALA A 494 -4.06 -17.01 21.71
C ALA A 494 -5.39 -17.68 21.31
N ARG A 495 -6.49 -16.92 21.32
CA ARG A 495 -7.85 -17.36 21.02
C ARG A 495 -8.29 -17.11 19.57
N LEU A 496 -7.44 -16.52 18.73
CA LEU A 496 -7.79 -16.33 17.32
C LEU A 496 -7.87 -17.68 16.59
N LEU A 497 -8.92 -17.86 15.78
CA LEU A 497 -9.10 -19.06 14.95
C LEU A 497 -8.03 -19.18 13.85
N PHE A 498 -7.56 -18.05 13.32
CA PHE A 498 -6.61 -18.00 12.22
C PHE A 498 -5.34 -17.23 12.62
N GLU A 499 -4.20 -17.92 12.65
CA GLU A 499 -2.90 -17.32 12.99
C GLU A 499 -2.49 -16.17 12.04
N ALA A 500 -3.03 -16.17 10.82
CA ALA A 500 -2.84 -15.10 9.84
C ALA A 500 -3.23 -13.69 10.36
N TYR A 501 -4.13 -13.59 11.33
CA TYR A 501 -4.53 -12.32 11.95
C TYR A 501 -3.43 -11.79 12.89
N ASN A 502 -2.82 -12.65 13.70
CA ASN A 502 -1.66 -12.30 14.53
C ASN A 502 -0.47 -11.85 13.65
N ASP A 503 -0.24 -12.54 12.54
CA ASP A 503 0.77 -12.15 11.56
C ASP A 503 0.49 -10.77 10.93
N GLU A 504 -0.77 -10.42 10.68
CA GLU A 504 -1.19 -9.11 10.17
C GLU A 504 -0.99 -8.01 11.22
N ALA A 505 -1.36 -8.28 12.47
CA ALA A 505 -1.14 -7.39 13.61
C ALA A 505 0.34 -7.10 13.83
N LEU A 506 1.18 -8.14 13.84
CA LEU A 506 2.63 -7.99 13.97
C LEU A 506 3.23 -7.14 12.82
N ARG A 507 2.78 -7.36 11.58
CA ARG A 507 3.20 -6.54 10.43
C ARG A 507 2.72 -5.09 10.55
N PHE A 508 1.53 -4.84 11.09
CA PHE A 508 1.00 -3.49 11.30
C PHE A 508 1.79 -2.76 12.40
N ALA A 509 2.03 -3.41 13.55
CA ALA A 509 2.83 -2.85 14.64
C ALA A 509 4.23 -2.48 14.17
N ARG A 510 4.92 -3.36 13.43
CA ARG A 510 6.25 -3.09 12.87
C ARG A 510 6.28 -1.91 11.91
N LYS A 511 5.24 -1.79 11.07
CA LYS A 511 5.11 -0.71 10.07
C LYS A 511 5.08 0.68 10.71
N TYR A 512 4.29 0.85 11.76
CA TYR A 512 4.14 2.14 12.44
C TYR A 512 4.99 2.28 13.70
N ASN A 513 5.78 1.25 14.04
CA ASN A 513 6.59 1.18 15.25
C ASN A 513 5.73 1.33 16.54
N LEU A 514 4.63 0.59 16.59
CA LEU A 514 3.76 0.49 17.77
C LEU A 514 4.31 -0.52 18.76
N THR A 515 4.03 -0.31 20.05
CA THR A 515 4.44 -1.23 21.12
C THR A 515 3.65 -2.54 21.00
N PRO A 516 4.31 -3.70 20.88
CA PRO A 516 3.61 -4.98 20.77
C PRO A 516 3.08 -5.43 22.14
N GLY A 517 1.80 -5.75 22.23
CA GLY A 517 1.15 -6.45 23.34
C GLY A 517 0.79 -7.89 22.98
N ALA A 518 0.57 -8.74 23.97
CA ALA A 518 0.04 -10.09 23.78
C ALA A 518 -0.76 -10.53 24.98
N GLY A 519 -1.82 -11.29 24.73
CA GLY A 519 -2.66 -11.85 25.78
C GLY A 519 -3.31 -13.16 25.37
N SER A 520 -3.83 -13.87 26.36
CA SER A 520 -4.52 -15.14 26.15
C SER A 520 -5.95 -14.99 25.68
N ASP A 521 -6.59 -13.86 26.00
CA ASP A 521 -8.04 -13.66 25.86
C ASP A 521 -8.81 -14.83 26.52
N ALA A 522 -8.30 -15.21 27.70
CA ALA A 522 -8.81 -16.36 28.45
C ALA A 522 -10.17 -16.04 29.05
N HIS A 523 -11.10 -16.97 28.90
CA HIS A 523 -12.39 -17.00 29.63
C HIS A 523 -12.56 -18.30 30.42
N VAL A 524 -11.51 -19.11 30.47
CA VAL A 524 -11.41 -20.34 31.26
C VAL A 524 -9.98 -20.46 31.77
N LEU A 525 -9.80 -20.96 32.99
CA LEU A 525 -8.48 -21.10 33.62
C LEU A 525 -7.42 -21.75 32.70
N PRO A 526 -7.70 -22.85 31.96
CA PRO A 526 -6.69 -23.48 31.11
C PRO A 526 -6.22 -22.61 29.93
N GLY A 527 -6.87 -21.48 29.64
CA GLY A 527 -6.41 -20.50 28.65
C GLY A 527 -5.39 -19.51 29.19
N VAL A 528 -5.35 -19.27 30.50
CA VAL A 528 -4.48 -18.25 31.13
C VAL A 528 -3.01 -18.53 30.84
N GLY A 529 -2.28 -17.50 30.40
CA GLY A 529 -0.85 -17.58 30.06
C GLY A 529 -0.53 -18.28 28.74
N THR A 530 -1.53 -18.61 27.90
CA THR A 530 -1.31 -19.18 26.56
C THR A 530 -0.82 -18.13 25.54
N GLY A 531 -1.10 -16.86 25.79
CA GLY A 531 -0.45 -15.71 25.17
C GLY A 531 0.06 -14.77 26.26
N ALA A 532 1.34 -14.43 26.21
CA ALA A 532 1.97 -13.63 27.24
C ALA A 532 3.16 -12.85 26.68
N VAL A 533 3.69 -11.92 27.47
CA VAL A 533 4.92 -11.19 27.20
C VAL A 533 5.90 -11.39 28.34
N ARG A 534 7.13 -11.77 28.02
CA ARG A 534 8.25 -11.73 28.95
C ARG A 534 8.84 -10.32 28.95
N MET A 535 8.81 -9.65 30.09
CA MET A 535 9.25 -8.26 30.23
C MET A 535 9.88 -8.03 31.61
N ARG A 536 10.49 -6.86 31.79
CA ARG A 536 10.96 -6.43 33.11
C ARG A 536 9.77 -6.06 33.98
N ARG A 537 9.86 -6.35 35.28
CA ARG A 537 8.91 -5.87 36.29
C ARG A 537 8.86 -4.33 36.25
N PHE A 538 7.69 -3.79 36.53
CA PHE A 538 7.38 -2.37 36.38
C PHE A 538 6.53 -1.88 37.56
N GLU A 539 6.53 -0.57 37.77
CA GLU A 539 5.65 0.15 38.68
C GLU A 539 4.91 1.24 37.89
N GLY A 540 3.58 1.12 37.81
CA GLY A 540 2.72 2.07 37.11
C GLY A 540 2.77 1.99 35.57
N PRO A 541 1.93 2.81 34.90
CA PRO A 541 1.72 2.75 33.45
C PRO A 541 2.96 3.14 32.62
N GLU A 542 3.74 4.12 33.09
CA GLU A 542 4.93 4.59 32.36
C GLU A 542 6.04 3.54 32.30
N GLU A 543 6.40 2.95 33.46
CA GLU A 543 7.42 1.88 33.51
C GLU A 543 6.92 0.62 32.78
N PHE A 544 5.61 0.34 32.82
CA PHE A 544 4.99 -0.74 32.04
C PHE A 544 5.25 -0.59 30.54
N LEU A 545 4.96 0.58 29.95
CA LEU A 545 5.21 0.82 28.53
C LEU A 545 6.69 0.73 28.17
N ILE A 546 7.57 1.26 29.01
CA ILE A 546 9.02 1.18 28.79
C ILE A 546 9.48 -0.28 28.79
N ALA A 547 9.02 -1.08 29.76
CA ALA A 547 9.35 -2.50 29.85
C ALA A 547 8.79 -3.27 28.64
N LEU A 548 7.55 -2.99 28.24
CA LEU A 548 6.83 -3.70 27.17
C LEU A 548 7.48 -3.50 25.80
N ARG A 549 8.04 -2.32 25.51
CA ARG A 549 8.78 -2.05 24.26
C ARG A 549 9.97 -2.98 24.02
N SER A 550 10.54 -3.55 25.08
CA SER A 550 11.61 -4.54 25.01
C SER A 550 11.15 -5.97 25.28
N GLY A 551 9.83 -6.15 25.45
CA GLY A 551 9.22 -7.42 25.80
C GLY A 551 9.30 -8.45 24.67
N GLU A 552 9.42 -9.71 25.06
CA GLU A 552 9.40 -10.84 24.16
C GLU A 552 8.03 -11.54 24.23
N VAL A 553 7.31 -11.58 23.11
CA VAL A 553 6.02 -12.27 23.03
C VAL A 553 6.25 -13.79 23.14
N LEU A 554 5.64 -14.40 24.15
CA LEU A 554 5.64 -15.83 24.38
C LEU A 554 4.34 -16.44 23.86
N ARG A 555 4.47 -17.41 22.95
CA ARG A 555 3.35 -18.16 22.38
C ARG A 555 3.31 -19.56 23.00
N ARG A 556 2.24 -19.89 23.72
CA ARG A 556 2.00 -21.23 24.29
C ARG A 556 0.63 -21.74 23.81
N PRO A 557 0.48 -21.96 22.49
CA PRO A 557 -0.83 -22.25 21.91
C PRO A 557 -1.42 -23.54 22.49
N ARG A 558 -2.71 -23.48 22.82
CA ARG A 558 -3.54 -24.65 23.14
C ARG A 558 -4.61 -24.82 22.07
N SER A 559 -5.17 -26.03 21.96
CA SER A 559 -6.24 -26.28 20.99
C SER A 559 -7.43 -25.36 21.28
N LEU A 560 -7.82 -24.56 20.29
CA LEU A 560 -8.95 -23.65 20.41
C LEU A 560 -10.27 -24.41 20.57
N VAL A 561 -10.42 -25.56 19.91
CA VAL A 561 -11.55 -26.47 20.10
C VAL A 561 -11.61 -26.96 21.54
N TYR A 562 -10.45 -27.24 22.14
CA TYR A 562 -10.36 -27.65 23.54
C TYR A 562 -10.78 -26.51 24.49
N LEU A 563 -10.25 -25.30 24.28
CA LEU A 563 -10.60 -24.14 25.10
C LEU A 563 -12.08 -23.75 24.95
N GLN A 564 -12.62 -23.73 23.74
CA GLN A 564 -14.04 -23.46 23.48
C GLN A 564 -14.92 -24.56 24.07
N GLY A 565 -14.54 -25.84 23.93
CA GLY A 565 -15.26 -26.95 24.54
C GLY A 565 -15.36 -26.81 26.06
N LEU A 566 -14.27 -26.40 26.72
CA LEU A 566 -14.27 -26.12 28.16
C LEU A 566 -15.18 -24.95 28.52
N LYS A 567 -15.18 -23.86 27.74
CA LYS A 567 -16.09 -22.72 27.94
C LYS A 567 -17.55 -23.14 27.88
N TRP A 568 -17.92 -23.93 26.86
CA TRP A 568 -19.29 -24.44 26.71
C TRP A 568 -19.69 -25.34 27.89
N VAL A 569 -18.78 -26.19 28.37
CA VAL A 569 -19.03 -27.04 29.54
C VAL A 569 -19.21 -26.20 30.81
N ALA A 570 -18.40 -25.15 31.00
CA ALA A 570 -18.52 -24.27 32.16
C ALA A 570 -19.86 -23.52 32.16
N GLN A 571 -20.24 -22.90 31.03
CA GLN A 571 -21.53 -22.22 30.87
C GLN A 571 -22.74 -23.17 31.02
N ALA A 572 -22.62 -24.42 30.56
CA ALA A 572 -23.67 -25.42 30.73
C ALA A 572 -23.84 -25.83 32.21
N LYS A 573 -22.74 -25.92 32.97
CA LYS A 573 -22.79 -26.25 34.40
C LYS A 573 -23.45 -25.16 35.23
N GLU A 574 -23.24 -23.90 34.89
CA GLU A 574 -23.89 -22.77 35.58
C GLU A 574 -25.39 -22.71 35.33
N ARG A 575 -25.85 -23.02 34.10
CA ARG A 575 -27.30 -23.07 33.79
C ARG A 575 -28.07 -24.19 34.50
N VAL A 576 -27.36 -25.16 35.09
CA VAL A 576 -27.93 -26.33 35.77
C VAL A 576 -27.88 -26.19 37.30
N ARG A 577 -27.20 -25.16 37.83
CA ARG A 577 -27.27 -24.74 39.24
C ARG A 577 -28.36 -23.70 39.41
#